data_AF-A0A2T4DDS8-F1
#
_entry.id   AF-A0A2T4DDS8-F1
#
_cell.length_a   1.000
_cell.length_b   1.000
_cell.length_c   1.000
_cell.angle_alpha   90.00
_cell.angle_beta   90.00
_cell.angle_gamma   90.00
#
_symmetry.space_group_name_H-M   'P 1'
#
loop_
_entity.id
_entity.type
_entity.pdbx_description
1 polymer ?
#
loop_
_entity_poly.entity_id
_entity_poly.type
_entity_poly.pdbx_seq_one_letter_code
_entity_poly.pdbx_strand_id
1 'polypeptide(L)'
;PRDIEPEVASLDDVYLYTVDDLRQVIEENIRSREGAAREAENLVASGVQDFLNQLRALDAVSTLKQFRQRAEVLRDAETEKALRALRNGTDPETVLRSMARGLTNKLLHEPSVQVRKATTEGRTEVTEWLRELHQLDALDADTTTTPEKL
;
A
#
# COMPACT_ATOMS: atom_id res chain seq x y z
N PRO A 1 44.69 42.56 -18.58
CA PRO A 1 46.08 42.61 -19.10
C PRO A 1 46.64 41.19 -19.14
N ARG A 2 47.41 40.83 -20.18
CA ARG A 2 48.06 39.52 -20.25
C ARG A 2 49.45 39.66 -19.63
N ASP A 3 49.81 38.73 -18.74
CA ASP A 3 51.12 38.75 -18.06
C ASP A 3 52.22 38.02 -18.86
N ILE A 4 51.83 37.37 -19.97
CA ILE A 4 52.74 36.62 -20.84
C ILE A 4 52.51 37.09 -22.29
N GLU A 5 53.61 37.39 -22.98
CA GLU A 5 53.62 37.81 -24.38
C GLU A 5 53.21 36.65 -25.30
N PRO A 6 52.34 36.88 -26.30
CA PRO A 6 51.82 35.81 -27.15
C PRO A 6 52.89 35.12 -28.02
N GLU A 7 54.02 35.80 -28.25
CA GLU A 7 55.15 35.30 -29.04
C GLU A 7 55.85 34.09 -28.39
N VAL A 8 55.68 33.91 -27.08
CA VAL A 8 56.24 32.79 -26.31
C VAL A 8 55.66 31.44 -26.74
N ALA A 9 54.47 31.41 -27.36
CA ALA A 9 53.85 30.21 -27.91
C ALA A 9 54.55 29.67 -29.19
N SER A 10 55.52 30.40 -29.75
CA SER A 10 56.29 29.99 -30.94
C SER A 10 57.57 29.22 -30.61
N LEU A 11 57.92 29.09 -29.33
CA LEU A 11 59.07 28.33 -28.87
C LEU A 11 58.75 26.83 -28.83
N ASP A 12 59.70 26.01 -29.28
CA ASP A 12 59.59 24.56 -29.20
C ASP A 12 59.36 24.10 -27.74
N ASP A 13 58.47 23.11 -27.55
CA ASP A 13 58.03 22.58 -26.25
C ASP A 13 57.30 23.56 -25.30
N VAL A 14 56.83 24.72 -25.78
CA VAL A 14 56.05 25.68 -24.96
C VAL A 14 54.58 25.74 -25.39
N TYR A 15 53.67 25.43 -24.46
CA TYR A 15 52.22 25.52 -24.65
C TYR A 15 51.63 26.67 -23.83
N LEU A 16 51.12 27.70 -24.50
CA LEU A 16 50.45 28.84 -23.85
C LEU A 16 48.94 28.59 -23.81
N TYR A 17 48.38 28.50 -22.61
CA TYR A 17 46.93 28.48 -22.39
C TYR A 17 46.47 29.81 -21.81
N THR A 18 45.42 30.39 -22.38
CA THR A 18 44.83 31.66 -21.95
C THR A 18 43.55 31.43 -21.13
N VAL A 19 43.09 32.48 -20.45
CA VAL A 19 41.81 32.44 -19.72
C VAL A 19 40.63 32.14 -20.66
N ASP A 20 40.73 32.51 -21.93
CA ASP A 20 39.72 32.19 -22.94
C ASP A 20 39.73 30.69 -23.30
N ASP A 21 40.89 30.02 -23.31
CA ASP A 21 40.99 28.56 -23.53
C ASP A 21 40.36 27.76 -22.37
N LEU A 22 40.44 28.30 -21.15
CA LEU A 22 39.80 27.71 -19.97
C LEU A 22 38.26 27.86 -19.98
N ARG A 23 37.71 28.86 -20.69
CA ARG A 23 36.25 29.04 -20.78
C ARG A 23 35.58 27.85 -21.45
N GLN A 24 36.19 27.29 -22.49
CA GLN A 24 35.64 26.13 -23.20
C GLN A 24 35.55 24.89 -22.27
N VAL A 25 36.60 24.64 -21.49
CA VAL A 25 36.63 23.55 -20.49
C VAL A 25 35.61 23.79 -19.37
N ILE A 26 35.44 25.05 -18.94
CA ILE A 26 34.45 25.41 -17.92
C ILE A 26 33.02 25.19 -18.45
N GLU A 27 32.70 25.60 -19.68
CA GLU A 27 31.38 25.37 -20.28
C GLU A 27 31.06 23.89 -20.47
N GLU A 28 32.06 23.07 -20.80
CA GLU A 28 31.92 21.62 -20.89
C GLU A 28 31.67 21.00 -19.51
N ASN A 29 32.39 21.46 -18.47
CA ASN A 29 32.16 21.04 -17.09
C ASN A 29 30.77 21.44 -16.58
N ILE A 30 30.27 22.64 -16.91
CA ILE A 30 28.93 23.08 -16.54
C ILE A 30 27.89 22.16 -17.19
N ARG A 31 27.98 21.92 -18.50
CA ARG A 31 27.07 20.99 -19.20
C ARG A 31 27.12 19.58 -18.65
N SER A 32 28.31 19.08 -18.31
CA SER A 32 28.49 17.78 -17.67
C SER A 32 27.80 17.73 -16.30
N ARG A 33 27.98 18.76 -15.46
CA ARG A 33 27.32 18.88 -14.16
C ARG A 33 25.81 18.98 -14.27
N GLU A 34 25.28 19.71 -15.25
CA GLU A 34 23.85 19.76 -15.51
C GLU A 34 23.29 18.41 -15.95
N GLY A 35 24.03 17.65 -16.77
CA GLY A 35 23.67 16.29 -17.15
C GLY A 35 23.63 15.35 -15.95
N ALA A 36 24.67 15.38 -15.12
CA ALA A 36 24.74 14.59 -13.88
C ALA A 36 23.65 14.98 -12.87
N ALA A 37 23.31 16.27 -12.78
CA ALA A 37 22.23 16.75 -11.92
C ALA A 37 20.87 16.20 -12.37
N ARG A 38 20.57 16.21 -13.68
CA ARG A 38 19.35 15.61 -14.23
C ARG A 38 19.29 14.10 -13.99
N GLU A 39 20.41 13.42 -14.11
CA GLU A 39 20.48 11.99 -13.80
C GLU A 39 20.23 11.71 -12.31
N ALA A 40 20.81 12.53 -11.42
CA ALA A 40 20.55 12.46 -9.99
C ALA A 40 19.07 12.76 -9.65
N GLU A 41 18.45 13.74 -10.31
CA GLU A 41 17.02 14.02 -10.16
C GLU A 41 16.16 12.81 -10.52
N ASN A 42 16.49 12.11 -11.62
CA ASN A 42 15.77 10.88 -12.01
C ASN A 42 15.94 9.76 -10.97
N LEU A 43 17.15 9.58 -10.43
CA LEU A 43 17.41 8.60 -9.37
C LEU A 43 16.61 8.94 -8.10
N VAL A 44 16.57 10.20 -7.70
CA VAL A 44 15.79 10.67 -6.56
C VAL A 44 14.30 10.44 -6.80
N ALA A 45 13.78 10.76 -7.99
CA ALA A 45 12.38 10.54 -8.34
C ALA A 45 12.00 9.05 -8.25
N SER A 46 12.85 8.15 -8.76
CA SER A 46 12.65 6.71 -8.62
C SER A 46 12.67 6.28 -7.15
N GLY A 47 13.66 6.73 -6.38
CA GLY A 47 13.78 6.40 -4.96
C GLY A 47 12.59 6.88 -4.13
N VAL A 48 12.05 8.06 -4.44
CA VAL A 48 10.81 8.57 -3.80
C VAL A 48 9.64 7.66 -4.13
N GLN A 49 9.48 7.23 -5.39
CA GLN A 49 8.40 6.34 -5.78
C GLN A 49 8.49 4.98 -5.06
N ASP A 50 9.68 4.41 -4.96
CA ASP A 50 9.93 3.15 -4.25
C ASP A 50 9.64 3.28 -2.75
N PHE A 51 10.07 4.37 -2.13
CA PHE A 51 9.79 4.65 -0.73
C PHE A 51 8.28 4.80 -0.46
N LEU A 52 7.55 5.53 -1.31
CA LEU A 52 6.10 5.66 -1.20
C LEU A 52 5.38 4.31 -1.34
N ASN A 53 5.86 3.44 -2.24
CA ASN A 53 5.33 2.08 -2.38
C ASN A 53 5.57 1.25 -1.11
N GLN A 54 6.77 1.34 -0.52
CA GLN A 54 7.08 0.68 0.76
C GLN A 54 6.21 1.21 1.90
N LEU A 55 5.98 2.52 1.97
CA LEU A 55 5.13 3.14 3.00
C LEU A 55 3.68 2.64 2.90
N ARG A 56 3.10 2.63 1.69
CA ARG A 56 1.76 2.07 1.45
C ARG A 56 1.65 0.60 1.86
N ALA A 57 2.69 -0.19 1.60
CA ALA A 57 2.73 -1.59 1.99
C ALA A 57 2.74 -1.77 3.52
N LEU A 58 3.51 -0.95 4.25
CA LEU A 58 3.56 -0.97 5.71
C LEU A 58 2.20 -0.62 6.34
N ASP A 59 1.52 0.39 5.81
CA ASP A 59 0.19 0.79 6.28
C ASP A 59 -0.82 -0.36 6.12
N ALA A 60 -0.88 -0.98 4.94
CA ALA A 60 -1.76 -2.12 4.69
C ALA A 60 -1.48 -3.30 5.63
N VAL A 61 -0.20 -3.63 5.88
CA VAL A 61 0.19 -4.68 6.82
C VAL A 61 -0.26 -4.35 8.24
N SER A 62 -0.12 -3.10 8.67
CA SER A 62 -0.52 -2.65 10.00
C SER A 62 -2.04 -2.76 10.20
N THR A 63 -2.83 -2.35 9.22
CA THR A 63 -4.29 -2.44 9.24
C THR A 63 -4.75 -3.89 9.27
N LEU A 64 -4.15 -4.75 8.44
CA LEU A 64 -4.47 -6.18 8.42
C LEU A 64 -4.13 -6.87 9.75
N LYS A 65 -3.02 -6.48 10.38
CA LYS A 65 -2.65 -6.97 11.71
C LYS A 65 -3.70 -6.58 12.76
N GLN A 66 -4.15 -5.33 12.76
CA GLN A 66 -5.19 -4.86 13.68
C GLN A 66 -6.52 -5.61 13.46
N PHE A 67 -6.92 -5.80 12.20
CA PHE A 67 -8.12 -6.57 11.85
C PHE A 67 -8.06 -8.00 12.39
N ARG A 68 -6.95 -8.72 12.13
CA ARG A 68 -6.75 -10.09 12.63
C ARG A 68 -6.76 -10.13 14.16
N GLN A 69 -6.08 -9.20 14.82
CA GLN A 69 -6.06 -9.14 16.29
C GLN A 69 -7.45 -8.94 16.88
N ARG A 70 -8.30 -8.10 16.27
CA ARG A 70 -9.69 -7.93 16.70
C ARG A 70 -10.50 -9.22 16.54
N ALA A 71 -10.31 -9.96 15.44
CA ALA A 71 -10.98 -11.24 15.22
C ALA A 71 -10.56 -12.30 16.25
N GLU A 72 -9.27 -12.37 16.57
CA GLU A 72 -8.73 -13.27 17.60
C GLU A 72 -9.33 -12.98 18.98
N VAL A 73 -9.42 -11.72 19.38
CA VAL A 73 -10.04 -11.31 20.65
C VAL A 73 -11.51 -11.76 20.72
N LEU A 74 -12.26 -11.63 19.62
CA LEU A 74 -13.65 -12.10 19.54
C LEU A 74 -13.74 -13.62 19.65
N ARG A 75 -12.86 -14.35 18.95
CA ARG A 75 -12.78 -15.81 19.04
C ARG A 75 -12.52 -16.26 20.48
N ASP A 76 -11.53 -15.66 21.14
CA ASP A 76 -11.14 -16.05 22.49
C ASP A 76 -12.28 -15.80 23.49
N ALA A 77 -13.00 -14.69 23.35
CA ALA A 77 -14.16 -14.38 24.18
C ALA A 77 -15.31 -15.39 23.98
N GLU A 78 -15.64 -15.75 22.74
CA GLU A 78 -16.69 -16.75 22.46
C GLU A 78 -16.27 -18.16 22.88
N THR A 79 -15.00 -18.50 22.70
CA THR A 79 -14.43 -19.80 23.11
C THR A 79 -14.48 -19.94 24.63
N GLU A 80 -14.05 -18.92 25.38
CA GLU A 80 -14.09 -18.95 26.84
C GLU A 80 -15.54 -19.06 27.35
N LYS A 81 -16.49 -18.37 26.72
CA LYS A 81 -17.92 -18.51 27.03
C LYS A 81 -18.43 -19.93 26.77
N ALA A 82 -18.03 -20.55 25.66
CA ALA A 82 -18.38 -21.91 25.32
C ALA A 82 -17.78 -22.92 26.32
N LEU A 83 -16.50 -22.77 26.66
CA LEU A 83 -15.82 -23.63 27.64
C LEU A 83 -16.50 -23.57 29.01
N ARG A 84 -16.94 -22.39 29.46
CA ARG A 84 -17.71 -22.25 30.71
C ARG A 84 -19.05 -22.99 30.64
N ALA A 85 -19.78 -22.87 29.52
CA ALA A 85 -21.05 -23.56 29.35
C ALA A 85 -20.87 -25.09 29.37
N LEU A 86 -19.83 -25.62 28.72
CA LEU A 86 -19.49 -27.04 28.76
C LEU A 86 -19.16 -27.52 30.18
N ARG A 87 -18.34 -26.75 30.91
CA ARG A 87 -18.00 -27.05 32.32
C ARG A 87 -19.22 -27.04 33.24
N ASN A 88 -20.23 -26.26 32.90
CA ASN A 88 -21.50 -26.21 33.62
C ASN A 88 -22.48 -27.33 33.22
N GLY A 89 -22.09 -28.25 32.32
CA GLY A 89 -22.89 -29.39 31.91
C GLY A 89 -23.91 -29.10 30.81
N THR A 90 -23.83 -27.95 30.13
CA THR A 90 -24.66 -27.69 28.96
C THR A 90 -24.32 -28.65 27.82
N ASP A 91 -25.33 -29.10 27.09
CA ASP A 91 -25.17 -29.96 25.92
C ASP A 91 -24.11 -29.42 24.93
N PRO A 92 -23.07 -30.20 24.59
CA PRO A 92 -21.99 -29.75 23.73
C PRO A 92 -22.42 -29.29 22.35
N GLU A 93 -23.41 -29.96 21.74
CA GLU A 93 -23.90 -29.57 20.41
C GLU A 93 -24.53 -28.17 20.44
N THR A 94 -25.36 -27.91 21.44
CA THR A 94 -25.97 -26.60 21.68
C THR A 94 -24.93 -25.52 21.90
N VAL A 95 -23.90 -25.79 22.71
CA VAL A 95 -22.82 -24.83 22.98
C VAL A 95 -22.03 -24.50 21.71
N LEU A 96 -21.63 -25.50 20.94
CA LEU A 96 -20.87 -25.29 19.70
C LEU A 96 -21.68 -24.50 18.66
N ARG A 97 -22.97 -24.84 18.48
CA ARG A 97 -23.88 -24.10 17.58
C ARG A 97 -24.06 -22.64 18.04
N SER A 98 -24.16 -22.42 19.35
CA SER A 98 -24.26 -21.07 19.93
C SER A 98 -22.97 -20.27 19.71
N MET A 99 -21.81 -20.86 19.96
CA MET A 99 -20.50 -20.25 19.75
C MET A 99 -20.29 -19.88 18.28
N ALA A 100 -20.56 -20.80 17.35
CA ALA A 100 -20.41 -20.56 15.92
C ALA A 100 -21.30 -19.41 15.44
N ARG A 101 -22.57 -19.39 15.86
CA ARG A 101 -23.50 -18.29 15.55
C ARG A 101 -23.05 -16.97 16.18
N GLY A 102 -22.67 -16.99 17.45
CA GLY A 102 -22.24 -15.81 18.21
C GLY A 102 -20.99 -15.17 17.58
N LEU A 103 -19.98 -15.98 17.28
CA LEU A 103 -18.74 -15.54 16.65
C LEU A 103 -19.00 -14.96 15.26
N THR A 104 -19.76 -15.69 14.42
CA THR A 104 -20.08 -15.23 13.06
C THR A 104 -20.82 -13.90 13.08
N ASN A 105 -21.84 -13.77 13.93
CA ASN A 105 -22.61 -12.53 14.06
C ASN A 105 -21.72 -11.38 14.53
N LYS A 106 -20.85 -11.59 15.53
CA LYS A 106 -19.97 -10.55 16.05
C LYS A 106 -18.91 -10.11 15.02
N LEU A 107 -18.36 -11.04 14.25
CA LEU A 107 -17.40 -10.73 13.19
C LEU A 107 -18.04 -9.92 12.06
N LEU A 108 -19.28 -10.26 11.68
CA LEU A 108 -19.97 -9.64 10.54
C LEU A 108 -20.76 -8.38 10.89
N HIS A 109 -21.08 -8.15 12.16
CA HIS A 109 -21.93 -7.02 12.57
C HIS A 109 -21.33 -5.67 12.16
N GLU A 110 -20.10 -5.38 12.57
CA GLU A 110 -19.48 -4.08 12.31
C GLU A 110 -19.28 -3.82 10.81
N PRO A 111 -18.68 -4.74 10.00
CA PRO A 111 -18.61 -4.54 8.55
C PRO A 111 -19.97 -4.33 7.90
N SER A 112 -21.00 -5.09 8.30
CA SER A 112 -22.35 -4.96 7.75
C SER A 112 -22.97 -3.58 8.03
N VAL A 113 -22.76 -3.06 9.24
CA VAL A 113 -23.23 -1.71 9.63
C VAL A 113 -22.50 -0.64 8.83
N GLN A 114 -21.17 -0.74 8.69
CA GLN A 114 -20.37 0.23 7.96
C GLN A 114 -20.69 0.25 6.46
N VAL A 115 -20.91 -0.91 5.84
CA VAL A 115 -21.32 -1.01 4.43
C VAL A 115 -22.68 -0.36 4.19
N ARG A 116 -23.66 -0.63 5.06
CA ARG A 116 -24.99 0.00 4.97
C ARG A 116 -24.90 1.51 5.11
N LYS A 117 -24.16 1.99 6.10
CA LYS A 117 -23.94 3.43 6.34
C LYS A 117 -23.26 4.10 5.14
N ALA A 118 -22.18 3.52 4.63
CA ALA A 118 -21.48 4.03 3.46
C ALA A 118 -22.40 4.12 2.22
N THR A 119 -23.23 3.10 2.01
CA THR A 119 -24.22 3.10 0.91
C THR A 119 -25.23 4.25 1.06
N THR A 120 -25.74 4.51 2.27
CA THR A 120 -26.65 5.65 2.53
C THR A 120 -25.97 7.01 2.33
N GLU A 121 -24.66 7.09 2.56
CA GLU A 121 -23.84 8.29 2.34
C GLU A 121 -23.38 8.46 0.89
N GLY A 122 -23.81 7.58 -0.03
CA GLY A 122 -23.46 7.63 -1.45
C GLY A 122 -22.08 7.06 -1.79
N ARG A 123 -21.41 6.39 -0.84
CA ARG A 123 -20.10 5.75 -1.00
C ARG A 123 -20.24 4.32 -1.52
N THR A 124 -20.53 4.18 -2.81
CA THR A 124 -20.76 2.87 -3.46
C THR A 124 -19.49 2.02 -3.55
N GLU A 125 -18.31 2.63 -3.55
CA GLU A 125 -17.00 1.97 -3.59
C GLU A 125 -16.80 0.97 -2.43
N VAL A 126 -17.44 1.21 -1.28
CA VAL A 126 -17.36 0.32 -0.12
C VAL A 126 -18.04 -1.03 -0.40
N THR A 127 -19.09 -1.04 -1.22
CA THR A 127 -19.75 -2.30 -1.64
C THR A 127 -18.93 -3.06 -2.66
N GLU A 128 -18.19 -2.36 -3.51
CA GLU A 128 -17.25 -2.96 -4.48
C GLU A 128 -16.06 -3.60 -3.75
N TRP A 129 -15.49 -2.92 -2.76
CA TRP A 129 -14.43 -3.50 -1.92
C TRP A 129 -14.93 -4.70 -1.13
N LEU A 130 -16.15 -4.67 -0.58
CA LEU A 130 -16.71 -5.84 0.10
C LEU A 130 -16.80 -7.03 -0.85
N ARG A 131 -17.22 -6.77 -2.10
CA ARG A 131 -17.29 -7.77 -3.16
C ARG A 131 -15.93 -8.37 -3.47
N GLU A 132 -14.94 -7.51 -3.68
CA GLU A 132 -13.56 -7.91 -4.02
C GLU A 132 -12.88 -8.67 -2.88
N LEU A 133 -12.90 -8.13 -1.66
CA LEU A 133 -12.24 -8.69 -0.48
C LEU A 133 -12.82 -10.05 -0.07
N HIS A 134 -14.12 -10.26 -0.27
CA HIS A 134 -14.80 -11.52 0.05
C HIS A 134 -15.01 -12.42 -1.17
N GLN A 135 -14.49 -12.04 -2.34
CA GLN A 135 -14.66 -12.79 -3.60
C GLN A 135 -16.13 -13.15 -3.86
N LEU A 136 -17.02 -12.18 -3.62
CA LEU A 136 -18.45 -12.34 -3.86
C LEU A 136 -18.72 -12.07 -5.33
N ASP A 137 -18.67 -13.10 -6.17
CA ASP A 137 -19.23 -12.95 -7.52
C ASP A 137 -20.70 -12.51 -7.39
N ALA A 138 -21.22 -11.84 -8.41
CA ALA A 138 -22.65 -11.58 -8.48
C ALA A 138 -23.35 -12.95 -8.52
N LEU A 139 -23.63 -13.49 -7.32
CA LEU A 139 -24.38 -14.71 -7.15
C LEU A 139 -25.63 -14.56 -8.00
N ASP A 140 -25.70 -15.46 -8.96
CA ASP A 140 -26.65 -15.56 -10.03
C ASP A 140 -28.01 -14.95 -9.64
N ALA A 141 -28.39 -13.91 -10.38
CA ALA A 141 -29.77 -13.44 -10.45
C ALA A 141 -30.72 -14.48 -11.08
N ASP A 142 -30.38 -15.78 -11.05
CA ASP A 142 -31.10 -16.88 -11.68
C ASP A 142 -31.09 -18.17 -10.83
N THR A 143 -31.45 -18.04 -9.55
CA THR A 143 -32.09 -19.16 -8.83
C THR A 143 -33.45 -18.74 -8.30
N THR A 144 -34.32 -18.26 -9.19
CA THR A 144 -35.77 -18.45 -9.04
C THR A 144 -36.15 -19.78 -9.67
N THR A 145 -36.29 -20.84 -8.87
CA THR A 145 -37.33 -21.85 -9.15
C THR A 145 -37.77 -22.51 -7.85
N THR A 146 -38.77 -21.91 -7.20
CA THR A 146 -39.83 -22.71 -6.59
C THR A 146 -40.55 -23.44 -7.74
N PRO A 147 -40.72 -24.77 -7.64
CA PRO A 147 -42.07 -25.35 -7.63
C PRO A 147 -42.17 -26.32 -6.44
N GLU A 148 -43.13 -26.10 -5.54
CA GLU A 148 -44.47 -26.68 -5.59
C GLU A 148 -44.51 -28.19 -5.24
N LYS A 149 -45.08 -28.44 -4.06
CA LYS A 149 -45.84 -29.62 -3.58
C LYS A 149 -45.56 -30.99 -4.23
N LEU A 150 -45.22 -31.95 -3.36
CA LEU A 150 -46.01 -33.17 -3.16
C LEU A 150 -45.93 -33.61 -1.69
#